data_AF-A0A4R4PK54-F1
#
_entry.id   AF-A0A4R4PK54-F1
#
_cell.length_a   1.000
_cell.length_b   1.000
_cell.length_c   1.000
_cell.angle_alpha   90.00
_cell.angle_beta   90.00
_cell.angle_gamma   90.00
#
_symmetry.space_group_name_H-M   'P 1'
#
loop_
_entity.id
_entity.type
_entity.pdbx_description
1 polymer ?
#
loop_
_entity_poly.entity_id
_entity_poly.type
_entity_poly.pdbx_seq_one_letter_code
_entity_poly.pdbx_strand_id
1 'polypeptide(L)'
;MTTIAATTKRGTRGHVGEHRRGRGHPRRHGARRPVPATARPPRPRRAPPRGPGQPGPRVAQVDRHVPRTALAAGADIRDGRTESREDRAARYRARSEVTDARDAPALVTTDLQLIERAEAAAWAAIDLSDVELGAVEDGRFAPDVEAALTAAREQTRATHNALVRALWRHPSPTVWPPPATHREMRALAAELLPGSPYRRHRLLRYTVVWRKPPD
;
A
#
# COMPACT_ATOMS: atom_id res chain seq x y z
N MET A 1 5.48 37.11 -1.45
CA MET A 1 5.39 35.63 -1.29
C MET A 1 6.75 35.03 -1.59
N THR A 2 7.54 34.73 -0.57
CA THR A 2 8.82 34.04 -0.68
C THR A 2 8.97 33.13 0.52
N THR A 3 9.15 31.83 0.31
CA THR A 3 9.59 30.88 1.34
C THR A 3 11.05 30.57 1.05
N ILE A 4 11.93 30.89 2.00
CA ILE A 4 13.33 30.45 1.95
C ILE A 4 13.46 29.28 2.94
N ALA A 5 13.85 28.13 2.43
CA ALA A 5 14.52 27.10 3.21
C ALA A 5 15.82 26.77 2.47
N ALA A 6 16.95 27.08 3.10
CA ALA A 6 18.29 26.79 2.59
C ALA A 6 18.83 25.50 3.21
N THR A 7 19.40 24.62 2.39
CA THR A 7 20.53 23.76 2.77
C THR A 7 21.31 23.37 1.51
N THR A 8 22.62 23.54 1.57
CA THR A 8 23.59 23.61 0.48
C THR A 8 23.93 22.25 -0.12
N LYS A 9 23.88 22.15 -1.46
CA LYS A 9 24.37 21.03 -2.28
C LYS A 9 25.66 21.48 -2.97
N ARG A 10 26.77 20.77 -2.74
CA ARG A 10 28.01 20.93 -3.54
C ARG A 10 28.15 19.68 -4.42
N GLY A 11 28.16 19.87 -5.72
CA GLY A 11 28.32 18.81 -6.72
C GLY A 11 29.67 18.85 -7.40
N THR A 12 29.98 17.79 -8.15
CA THR A 12 30.91 17.79 -9.27
C THR A 12 30.40 16.83 -10.36
N ARG A 13 30.46 17.32 -11.60
CA ARG A 13 30.09 16.68 -12.87
C ARG A 13 31.29 15.95 -13.49
N GLY A 14 30.99 14.96 -14.33
CA GLY A 14 31.74 14.60 -15.56
C GLY A 14 30.79 13.80 -16.47
N HIS A 15 30.26 14.42 -17.54
CA HIS A 15 30.65 14.28 -18.96
C HIS A 15 30.33 12.91 -19.59
N VAL A 16 29.30 12.83 -20.44
CA VAL A 16 29.28 12.98 -21.93
C VAL A 16 29.54 11.64 -22.63
N GLY A 17 28.57 11.23 -23.46
CA GLY A 17 28.62 10.04 -24.29
C GLY A 17 27.43 10.00 -25.24
N GLU A 18 27.58 10.72 -26.36
CA GLU A 18 26.68 10.85 -27.50
C GLU A 18 26.77 9.60 -28.40
N HIS A 19 25.64 9.01 -28.81
CA HIS A 19 25.61 8.04 -29.92
C HIS A 19 24.24 7.98 -30.65
N ARG A 20 24.21 8.63 -31.82
CA ARG A 20 23.91 8.11 -33.18
C ARG A 20 22.61 7.32 -33.51
N ARG A 21 22.00 7.81 -34.63
CA ARG A 21 21.25 7.13 -35.73
C ARG A 21 19.80 6.69 -35.39
N GLY A 22 18.78 6.84 -36.25
CA GLY A 22 18.67 7.30 -37.63
C GLY A 22 17.28 6.95 -38.19
N ARG A 23 16.99 7.47 -39.40
CA ARG A 23 15.91 7.08 -40.35
C ARG A 23 14.48 7.51 -40.03
N GLY A 24 14.08 8.62 -40.66
CA GLY A 24 12.69 8.97 -40.90
C GLY A 24 12.12 8.28 -42.15
N HIS A 25 10.88 7.82 -42.05
CA HIS A 25 10.01 7.48 -43.18
C HIS A 25 8.77 8.39 -43.12
N PRO A 26 8.33 9.00 -44.23
CA PRO A 26 7.13 9.82 -44.26
C PRO A 26 5.89 8.93 -44.32
N ARG A 27 5.01 9.03 -43.31
CA ARG A 27 3.66 8.43 -43.35
C ARG A 27 2.64 9.49 -43.79
N ARG A 28 1.82 9.05 -44.74
CA ARG A 28 0.79 9.78 -45.48
C ARG A 28 -0.21 10.49 -44.58
N HIS A 29 -0.53 11.73 -44.96
CA HIS A 29 -1.62 12.53 -44.41
C HIS A 29 -2.97 11.92 -44.80
N GLY A 30 -3.67 11.32 -43.83
CA GLY A 30 -5.10 11.07 -43.88
C GLY A 30 -5.84 12.22 -43.21
N ALA A 31 -6.63 12.95 -43.97
CA ALA A 31 -7.47 14.04 -43.49
C ALA A 31 -8.44 13.54 -42.40
N ARG A 32 -8.29 14.01 -41.17
CA ARG A 32 -9.24 13.79 -40.07
C ARG A 32 -10.29 14.90 -40.10
N ARG A 33 -11.56 14.48 -40.20
CA ARG A 33 -12.74 15.33 -39.99
C ARG A 33 -12.70 16.01 -38.61
N PRO A 34 -13.18 17.25 -38.48
CA PRO A 34 -13.29 17.93 -37.19
C PRO A 34 -14.35 17.25 -36.32
N VAL A 35 -13.97 16.89 -35.09
CA VAL A 35 -14.87 16.38 -34.04
C VAL A 35 -15.40 17.60 -33.26
N PRO A 36 -16.72 17.70 -33.00
CA PRO A 36 -17.28 18.80 -32.22
C PRO A 36 -16.75 18.79 -30.78
N ALA A 37 -16.37 19.97 -30.29
CA ALA A 37 -15.82 20.19 -28.95
C ALA A 37 -16.87 19.87 -27.88
N THR A 38 -16.81 18.66 -27.33
CA THR A 38 -17.50 18.34 -26.07
C THR A 38 -16.71 18.92 -24.90
N ALA A 39 -17.43 19.58 -23.99
CA ALA A 39 -16.89 20.26 -22.84
C ALA A 39 -15.98 19.33 -22.01
N ARG A 40 -14.74 19.78 -21.82
CA ARG A 40 -13.72 19.06 -21.07
C ARG A 40 -14.09 19.08 -19.58
N PRO A 41 -14.24 17.94 -18.89
CA PRO A 41 -14.54 17.93 -17.46
C PRO A 41 -13.39 18.57 -16.67
N PRO A 42 -13.69 19.20 -15.51
CA PRO A 42 -12.68 19.85 -14.69
C PRO A 42 -11.62 18.83 -14.24
N ARG A 43 -10.35 19.21 -14.39
CA ARG A 43 -9.22 18.38 -13.94
C ARG A 43 -9.36 18.11 -12.44
N PRO A 44 -9.23 16.84 -11.98
CA PRO A 44 -9.23 16.55 -10.55
C PRO A 44 -8.05 17.29 -9.89
N ARG A 45 -8.35 18.01 -8.80
CA ARG A 45 -7.34 18.67 -7.97
C ARG A 45 -6.27 17.66 -7.56
N ARG A 46 -5.02 17.92 -7.92
CA ARG A 46 -3.87 17.15 -7.42
C ARG A 46 -3.88 17.19 -5.90
N ALA A 47 -3.95 16.01 -5.27
CA ALA A 47 -3.74 15.88 -3.84
C ALA A 47 -2.35 16.40 -3.46
N PRO A 48 -2.19 17.04 -2.29
CA PRO A 48 -0.89 17.52 -1.83
C PRO A 48 0.09 16.34 -1.66
N PRO A 49 1.41 16.58 -1.85
CA PRO A 49 2.42 15.56 -1.61
C PRO A 49 2.35 15.10 -0.15
N ARG A 50 2.23 13.79 0.04
CA ARG A 50 2.25 13.17 1.37
C ARG A 50 3.67 13.29 1.94
N GLY A 51 3.77 13.61 3.22
CA GLY A 51 5.05 13.64 3.92
C GLY A 51 5.74 12.27 3.88
N PRO A 52 7.09 12.24 3.95
CA PRO A 52 7.84 11.00 4.04
C PRO A 52 7.45 10.28 5.34
N GLY A 53 6.98 9.03 5.24
CA GLY A 53 6.76 8.16 6.41
C GLY A 53 5.36 7.56 6.59
N GLN A 54 4.37 7.85 5.74
CA GLN A 54 3.14 7.06 5.72
C GLN A 54 3.16 6.03 4.59
N PRO A 55 3.14 4.71 4.89
CA PRO A 55 2.94 3.71 3.85
C PRO A 55 1.61 4.00 3.14
N GLY A 56 1.66 4.13 1.82
CA GLY A 56 0.48 4.42 1.01
C GLY A 56 -0.56 3.28 1.10
N PRO A 57 -1.85 3.56 0.79
CA PRO A 57 -2.94 2.61 0.90
C PRO A 57 -2.71 1.32 0.09
N ARG A 58 -1.84 1.34 -0.93
CA ARG A 58 -1.53 0.16 -1.75
C ARG A 58 -0.87 -0.97 -0.96
N VAL A 59 0.05 -0.69 -0.04
CA VAL A 59 0.77 -1.74 0.72
C VAL A 59 -0.21 -2.51 1.61
N ALA A 60 -1.15 -1.81 2.26
CA ALA A 60 -2.18 -2.43 3.10
C ALA A 60 -3.32 -3.10 2.30
N GLN A 61 -3.42 -2.83 1.00
CA GLN A 61 -4.53 -3.28 0.17
C GLN A 61 -4.21 -4.57 -0.58
N VAL A 62 -2.95 -4.79 -0.98
CA VAL A 62 -2.54 -6.06 -1.63
C VAL A 62 -2.49 -7.22 -0.64
N ASP A 63 -2.05 -6.97 0.60
CA ASP A 63 -1.98 -7.95 1.69
C ASP A 63 -3.36 -8.60 2.02
N ARG A 64 -4.47 -7.93 1.66
CA ARG A 64 -5.83 -8.46 1.89
C ARG A 64 -6.43 -9.24 0.72
N HIS A 65 -5.87 -9.14 -0.48
CA HIS A 65 -6.52 -9.65 -1.69
C HIS A 65 -6.16 -11.11 -1.97
N VAL A 66 -4.89 -11.45 -1.80
CA VAL A 66 -4.31 -12.75 -2.15
C VAL A 66 -4.83 -13.89 -1.27
N PRO A 67 -4.92 -13.74 0.08
CA PRO A 67 -5.46 -14.81 0.91
C PRO A 67 -6.93 -15.10 0.56
N ARG A 68 -7.70 -14.08 0.15
CA ARG A 68 -9.12 -14.23 -0.18
C ARG A 68 -9.35 -15.06 -1.43
N THR A 69 -8.57 -14.85 -2.49
CA THR A 69 -8.71 -15.59 -3.75
C THR A 69 -8.31 -17.06 -3.62
N ALA A 70 -7.25 -17.37 -2.86
CA ALA A 70 -6.85 -18.75 -2.60
C ALA A 70 -7.88 -19.50 -1.72
N LEU A 71 -8.45 -18.80 -0.72
CA LEU A 71 -9.48 -19.38 0.15
C LEU A 71 -10.81 -19.60 -0.58
N ALA A 72 -11.18 -18.72 -1.51
CA ALA A 72 -12.39 -18.88 -2.31
C ALA A 72 -12.31 -20.11 -3.23
N ALA A 73 -11.17 -20.31 -3.91
CA ALA A 73 -10.99 -21.48 -4.78
C ALA A 73 -11.09 -22.81 -4.02
N GLY A 74 -10.54 -22.90 -2.80
CA GLY A 74 -10.68 -24.10 -1.98
C GLY A 74 -12.10 -24.37 -1.48
N ALA A 75 -12.91 -23.33 -1.27
CA ALA A 75 -14.32 -23.46 -0.92
C ALA A 75 -15.16 -23.92 -2.13
N ASP A 76 -14.94 -23.32 -3.31
CA ASP A 76 -15.62 -23.70 -4.54
C ASP A 76 -15.37 -25.18 -4.91
N ILE A 77 -14.13 -25.66 -4.73
CA ILE A 77 -13.78 -27.06 -4.99
C ILE A 77 -14.49 -28.01 -4.00
N ARG A 78 -14.61 -27.63 -2.72
CA ARG A 78 -15.36 -28.42 -1.72
C ARG A 78 -16.85 -28.51 -2.04
N ASP A 79 -17.40 -27.47 -2.65
CA ASP A 79 -18.79 -27.44 -3.11
C ASP A 79 -18.99 -28.19 -4.45
N GLY A 80 -17.97 -28.92 -4.92
CA GLY A 80 -18.02 -29.73 -6.13
C GLY A 80 -17.89 -28.93 -7.43
N ARG A 81 -17.49 -27.65 -7.38
CA ARG A 81 -17.20 -26.88 -8.59
C ARG A 81 -15.83 -27.27 -9.14
N THR A 82 -15.79 -27.62 -10.41
CA THR A 82 -14.53 -27.78 -11.14
C THR A 82 -13.89 -26.42 -11.37
N GLU A 83 -12.58 -26.33 -11.14
CA GLU A 83 -11.82 -25.10 -11.38
C GLU A 83 -11.90 -24.68 -12.86
N SER A 84 -12.45 -23.50 -13.10
CA SER A 84 -12.54 -22.94 -14.45
C SER A 84 -11.20 -22.35 -14.91
N ARG A 85 -11.09 -22.08 -16.22
CA ARG A 85 -9.95 -21.33 -16.77
C ARG A 85 -9.84 -19.92 -16.15
N GLU A 86 -10.97 -19.32 -15.80
CA GLU A 86 -11.03 -17.99 -15.20
C GLU A 86 -10.51 -18.01 -13.75
N ASP A 87 -10.83 -19.06 -12.99
CA ASP A 87 -10.33 -19.25 -11.63
C ASP A 87 -8.80 -19.41 -11.62
N ARG A 88 -8.28 -20.19 -12.57
CA ARG A 88 -6.83 -20.34 -12.76
C ARG A 88 -6.17 -19.00 -13.12
N ALA A 89 -6.79 -18.21 -14.01
CA ALA A 89 -6.31 -16.88 -14.37
C ALA A 89 -6.38 -15.88 -13.19
N ALA A 90 -7.40 -16.00 -12.32
CA ALA A 90 -7.49 -15.22 -11.09
C ALA A 90 -6.37 -15.60 -10.11
N ARG A 91 -6.05 -16.89 -9.96
CA ARG A 91 -4.92 -17.35 -9.14
C ARG A 91 -3.58 -16.80 -9.64
N TYR A 92 -3.33 -16.86 -10.94
CA TYR A 92 -2.11 -16.27 -11.52
C TYR A 92 -2.04 -14.76 -11.31
N ARG A 93 -3.14 -14.01 -11.48
CA ARG A 93 -3.18 -12.57 -11.18
C ARG A 93 -2.89 -12.29 -9.72
N ALA A 94 -3.51 -13.01 -8.80
CA ALA A 94 -3.26 -12.88 -7.37
C ALA A 94 -1.77 -13.13 -7.05
N ARG A 95 -1.14 -14.15 -7.65
CA ARG A 95 0.30 -14.42 -7.49
C ARG A 95 1.17 -13.26 -7.99
N SER A 96 0.86 -12.70 -9.17
CA SER A 96 1.57 -11.53 -9.68
C SER A 96 1.42 -10.33 -8.75
N GLU A 97 0.22 -10.09 -8.19
CA GLU A 97 -0.01 -9.03 -7.22
C GLU A 97 0.79 -9.23 -5.93
N VAL A 98 0.96 -10.46 -5.42
CA VAL A 98 1.85 -10.75 -4.28
C VAL A 98 3.26 -10.28 -4.58
N THR A 99 3.79 -10.65 -5.74
CA THR A 99 5.16 -10.31 -6.14
C THR A 99 5.34 -8.80 -6.24
N ASP A 100 4.39 -8.10 -6.84
CA ASP A 100 4.42 -6.62 -6.91
C ASP A 100 4.37 -5.99 -5.51
N ALA A 101 3.58 -6.55 -4.59
CA ALA A 101 3.53 -6.08 -3.21
C ALA A 101 4.76 -6.40 -2.37
N ARG A 102 5.44 -7.51 -2.66
CA ARG A 102 6.73 -7.88 -2.07
C ARG A 102 7.81 -6.85 -2.43
N ASP A 103 7.84 -6.39 -3.68
CA ASP A 103 8.88 -5.46 -4.15
C ASP A 103 8.62 -4.01 -3.71
N ALA A 104 7.36 -3.64 -3.49
CA ALA A 104 6.97 -2.27 -3.16
C ALA A 104 7.67 -1.69 -1.89
N PRO A 105 7.81 -2.41 -0.76
CA PRO A 105 8.55 -1.94 0.42
C PRO A 105 9.98 -1.53 0.12
N ALA A 106 10.72 -2.31 -0.67
CA ALA A 106 12.12 -2.02 -1.01
C ALA A 106 12.30 -0.69 -1.77
N LEU A 107 11.22 -0.17 -2.38
CA LEU A 107 11.22 1.10 -3.10
C LEU A 107 10.88 2.32 -2.22
N VAL A 108 10.31 2.11 -1.03
CA VAL A 108 9.72 3.20 -0.22
C VAL A 108 10.27 3.29 1.20
N THR A 109 11.01 2.29 1.65
CA THR A 109 11.64 2.25 2.97
C THR A 109 13.01 1.60 2.91
N THR A 110 13.88 1.96 3.85
CA THR A 110 15.16 1.29 4.11
C THR A 110 15.13 0.46 5.40
N ASP A 111 13.97 0.37 6.05
CA ASP A 111 13.77 -0.47 7.23
C ASP A 111 13.85 -1.95 6.83
N LEU A 112 15.00 -2.57 7.10
CA LEU A 112 15.28 -3.95 6.76
C LEU A 112 14.33 -4.93 7.46
N GLN A 113 13.91 -4.64 8.70
CA GLN A 113 12.95 -5.49 9.39
C GLN A 113 11.59 -5.43 8.69
N LEU A 114 11.15 -4.26 8.24
CA LEU A 114 9.91 -4.17 7.49
C LEU A 114 10.00 -4.90 6.14
N ILE A 115 11.13 -4.80 5.44
CA ILE A 115 11.37 -5.53 4.18
C ILE A 115 11.34 -7.04 4.39
N GLU A 116 12.08 -7.57 5.37
CA GLU A 116 12.12 -9.00 5.70
C GLU A 116 10.72 -9.54 6.05
N ARG A 117 9.94 -8.79 6.85
CA ARG A 117 8.59 -9.21 7.23
C ARG A 117 7.62 -9.17 6.05
N ALA A 118 7.76 -8.21 5.13
CA ALA A 118 6.96 -8.16 3.93
C ALA A 118 7.28 -9.33 2.99
N GLU A 119 8.56 -9.66 2.82
CA GLU A 119 8.99 -10.82 2.05
C GLU A 119 8.46 -12.13 2.65
N ALA A 120 8.59 -12.33 3.96
CA ALA A 120 8.08 -13.52 4.64
C ALA A 120 6.55 -13.67 4.52
N ALA A 121 5.80 -12.57 4.57
CA ALA A 121 4.36 -12.57 4.36
C ALA A 121 3.99 -12.93 2.92
N ALA A 122 4.72 -12.40 1.93
CA ALA A 122 4.53 -12.71 0.52
C ALA A 122 4.78 -14.20 0.22
N TRP A 123 5.88 -14.77 0.71
CA TRP A 123 6.18 -16.19 0.52
C TRP A 123 5.14 -17.10 1.17
N ALA A 124 4.73 -16.82 2.41
CA ALA A 124 3.70 -17.63 3.07
C ALA A 124 2.36 -17.65 2.29
N ALA A 125 1.99 -16.52 1.66
CA ALA A 125 0.81 -16.45 0.81
C ALA A 125 0.97 -17.25 -0.50
N ILE A 126 2.18 -17.28 -1.08
CA ILE A 126 2.50 -18.11 -2.24
C ILE A 126 2.43 -19.59 -1.86
N ASP A 127 3.06 -19.99 -0.76
CA ASP A 127 3.07 -21.36 -0.27
C ASP A 127 1.64 -21.88 -0.03
N LEU A 128 0.76 -21.04 0.55
CA LEU A 128 -0.66 -21.37 0.70
C LEU A 128 -1.36 -21.60 -0.65
N SER A 129 -0.99 -20.85 -1.69
CA SER A 129 -1.57 -20.99 -3.03
C SER A 129 -1.03 -22.19 -3.82
N ASP A 130 0.14 -22.69 -3.43
CA ASP A 130 0.81 -23.83 -4.05
C ASP A 130 0.43 -25.18 -3.36
N VAL A 131 -0.45 -25.16 -2.34
CA VAL A 131 -1.00 -26.39 -1.75
C VAL A 131 -1.89 -27.11 -2.78
N GLU A 132 -1.50 -28.34 -3.13
CA GLU A 132 -2.28 -29.20 -4.02
C GLU A 132 -3.54 -29.71 -3.31
N LEU A 133 -4.71 -29.34 -3.83
CA LEU A 133 -5.98 -29.60 -3.16
C LEU A 133 -6.51 -31.03 -3.38
N GLY A 134 -6.10 -31.71 -4.45
CA GLY A 134 -6.56 -33.08 -4.75
C GLY A 134 -8.07 -33.19 -4.98
N ALA A 135 -8.58 -34.42 -4.91
CA ALA A 135 -10.01 -34.70 -5.01
C ALA A 135 -10.74 -34.43 -3.68
N VAL A 136 -12.04 -34.16 -3.76
CA VAL A 136 -12.93 -33.96 -2.62
C VAL A 136 -13.81 -35.17 -2.45
N GLU A 137 -13.84 -35.72 -1.24
CA GLU A 137 -14.74 -36.80 -0.82
C GLU A 137 -15.56 -36.31 0.38
N ASP A 138 -16.89 -36.45 0.31
CA ASP A 138 -17.83 -36.00 1.36
C ASP A 138 -17.61 -34.55 1.84
N GLY A 139 -17.27 -33.65 0.90
CA GLY A 139 -17.04 -32.23 1.18
C GLY A 139 -15.73 -31.92 1.88
N ARG A 140 -14.78 -32.87 1.94
CA ARG A 140 -13.46 -32.69 2.54
C ARG A 140 -12.35 -33.10 1.57
N PHE A 141 -11.20 -32.47 1.71
CA PHE A 141 -9.98 -32.96 1.05
C PHE A 141 -9.40 -34.15 1.83
N ALA A 142 -8.43 -34.83 1.22
CA ALA A 142 -7.64 -35.84 1.91
C ALA A 142 -7.04 -35.28 3.22
N PRO A 143 -6.92 -36.09 4.30
CA PRO A 143 -6.53 -35.60 5.63
C PRO A 143 -5.18 -34.86 5.66
N ASP A 144 -4.23 -35.29 4.85
CA ASP A 144 -2.91 -34.67 4.66
C ASP A 144 -3.00 -33.30 3.99
N VAL A 145 -3.86 -33.16 2.98
CA VAL A 145 -4.16 -31.87 2.33
C VAL A 145 -4.80 -30.90 3.32
N GLU A 146 -5.76 -31.36 4.13
CA GLU A 146 -6.38 -30.52 5.16
C GLU A 146 -5.37 -30.06 6.22
N ALA A 147 -4.46 -30.95 6.63
CA ALA A 147 -3.37 -30.60 7.53
C ALA A 147 -2.42 -29.57 6.91
N ALA A 148 -2.04 -29.75 5.64
CA ALA A 148 -1.20 -28.81 4.90
C ALA A 148 -1.85 -27.44 4.76
N LEU A 149 -3.14 -27.39 4.39
CA LEU A 149 -3.91 -26.15 4.30
C LEU A 149 -4.00 -25.44 5.65
N THR A 150 -4.20 -26.20 6.73
CA THR A 150 -4.25 -25.64 8.08
C THR A 150 -2.91 -25.02 8.46
N ALA A 151 -1.81 -25.74 8.26
CA ALA A 151 -0.46 -25.26 8.53
C ALA A 151 -0.13 -24.01 7.71
N ALA A 152 -0.42 -24.02 6.40
CA ALA A 152 -0.16 -22.88 5.52
C ALA A 152 -1.00 -21.63 5.91
N ARG A 153 -2.25 -21.83 6.35
CA ARG A 153 -3.12 -20.74 6.85
C ARG A 153 -2.58 -20.14 8.14
N GLU A 154 -2.14 -20.97 9.08
CA GLU A 154 -1.53 -20.50 10.34
C GLU A 154 -0.24 -19.74 10.06
N GLN A 155 0.62 -20.26 9.17
CA GLN A 155 1.85 -19.59 8.77
C GLN A 155 1.58 -18.22 8.12
N THR A 156 0.65 -18.17 7.15
CA THR A 156 0.23 -16.91 6.51
C THR A 156 -0.29 -15.90 7.54
N ARG A 157 -1.10 -16.35 8.51
CA ARG A 157 -1.63 -15.48 9.57
C ARG A 157 -0.51 -14.97 10.48
N ALA A 158 0.45 -15.83 10.84
CA ALA A 158 1.57 -15.48 11.70
C ALA A 158 2.48 -14.43 11.03
N THR A 159 2.84 -14.62 9.76
CA THR A 159 3.69 -13.70 9.00
C THR A 159 2.98 -12.37 8.72
N HIS A 160 1.69 -12.41 8.35
CA HIS A 160 0.86 -11.21 8.22
C HIS A 160 0.82 -10.40 9.53
N ASN A 161 0.55 -11.06 10.66
CA ASN A 161 0.53 -10.39 11.96
C ASN A 161 1.90 -9.79 12.33
N ALA A 162 3.00 -10.44 11.97
CA ALA A 162 4.33 -9.91 12.18
C ALA A 162 4.60 -8.66 11.31
N LEU A 163 4.20 -8.68 10.04
CA LEU A 163 4.27 -7.53 9.14
C LEU A 163 3.43 -6.35 9.67
N VAL A 164 2.17 -6.61 10.07
CA VAL A 164 1.29 -5.60 10.66
C VAL A 164 1.96 -4.98 11.90
N ARG A 165 2.49 -5.80 12.80
CA ARG A 165 3.23 -5.29 13.99
C ARG A 165 4.44 -4.44 13.61
N ALA A 166 5.18 -4.77 12.55
CA ALA A 166 6.28 -3.94 12.05
C ALA A 166 5.78 -2.61 11.47
N LEU A 167 4.72 -2.62 10.68
CA LEU A 167 4.10 -1.39 10.10
C LEU A 167 3.58 -0.43 11.17
N TRP A 168 3.06 -0.94 12.29
CA TRP A 168 2.53 -0.13 13.39
C TRP A 168 3.60 0.33 14.39
N ARG A 169 4.89 0.03 14.19
CA ARG A 169 5.98 0.70 14.89
C ARG A 169 6.14 2.12 14.33
N HIS A 170 5.28 3.05 14.74
CA HIS A 170 5.50 4.45 14.39
C HIS A 170 6.71 5.00 15.16
N PRO A 171 7.51 5.90 14.55
CA PRO A 171 8.62 6.54 15.24
C PRO A 171 8.16 7.53 16.33
N SER A 172 6.86 7.87 16.39
CA SER A 172 6.37 8.73 17.45
C SER A 172 6.59 8.04 18.82
N PRO A 173 7.08 8.76 19.83
CA PRO A 173 7.25 8.17 21.15
C PRO A 173 5.88 7.81 21.72
N THR A 174 5.68 6.53 22.05
CA THR A 174 4.49 6.07 22.79
C THR A 174 4.77 6.26 24.28
N VAL A 175 4.65 7.51 24.76
CA VAL A 175 4.78 7.80 26.19
C VAL A 175 3.44 7.57 26.87
N TRP A 176 3.42 6.66 27.85
CA TRP A 176 2.28 6.44 28.74
C TRP A 176 2.71 6.61 30.21
N PRO A 177 1.95 7.32 31.08
CA PRO A 177 0.69 8.01 30.79
C PRO A 177 0.88 9.11 29.73
N PRO A 178 -0.19 9.45 28.96
CA PRO A 178 -0.07 10.44 27.91
C PRO A 178 0.43 11.73 28.57
N PRO A 179 1.51 12.34 28.04
CA PRO A 179 2.26 13.38 28.75
C PRO A 179 1.43 14.64 29.04
N ALA A 180 0.27 14.77 28.39
CA ALA A 180 -0.70 15.82 28.66
C ALA A 180 -2.14 15.26 28.59
N THR A 181 -2.94 15.64 29.58
CA THR A 181 -4.39 15.55 29.58
C THR A 181 -4.99 16.48 28.51
N HIS A 182 -6.26 16.28 28.16
CA HIS A 182 -6.97 17.19 27.25
C HIS A 182 -7.01 18.63 27.75
N ARG A 183 -7.05 18.82 29.07
CA ARG A 183 -7.07 20.14 29.69
C ARG A 183 -5.73 20.85 29.48
N GLU A 184 -4.64 20.13 29.71
CA GLU A 184 -3.27 20.63 29.48
C GLU A 184 -3.04 20.93 27.99
N MET A 185 -3.46 20.04 27.08
CA MET A 185 -3.36 20.32 25.64
C MET A 185 -4.21 21.51 25.19
N ARG A 186 -5.38 21.74 25.79
CA ARG A 186 -6.20 22.92 25.49
C ARG A 186 -5.53 24.20 25.99
N ALA A 187 -4.95 24.18 27.20
CA ALA A 187 -4.23 25.31 27.76
C ALA A 187 -3.01 25.66 26.90
N LEU A 188 -2.21 24.65 26.56
CA LEU A 188 -1.03 24.80 25.71
C LEU A 188 -1.39 25.34 24.31
N ALA A 189 -2.48 24.86 23.71
CA ALA A 189 -2.95 25.37 22.42
C ALA A 189 -3.40 26.84 22.51
N ALA A 190 -4.03 27.25 23.60
CA ALA A 190 -4.43 28.65 23.80
C ALA A 190 -3.22 29.57 24.02
N GLU A 191 -2.19 29.07 24.70
CA GLU A 191 -0.93 29.78 24.94
C GLU A 191 -0.10 29.95 23.66
N LEU A 192 0.18 28.86 22.96
CA LEU A 192 1.04 28.87 21.77
C LEU A 192 0.35 29.42 20.52
N LEU A 193 -0.97 29.26 20.42
CA LEU A 193 -1.75 29.61 19.24
C LEU A 193 -2.98 30.44 19.64
N PRO A 194 -2.80 31.71 20.04
CA PRO A 194 -3.90 32.57 20.46
C PRO A 194 -5.00 32.66 19.40
N GLY A 195 -6.26 32.56 19.85
CA GLY A 195 -7.43 32.58 18.96
C GLY A 195 -7.68 31.29 18.17
N SER A 196 -6.87 30.23 18.36
CA SER A 196 -7.13 28.94 17.73
C SER A 196 -8.31 28.21 18.40
N PRO A 197 -9.37 27.81 17.67
CA PRO A 197 -10.38 26.93 18.22
C PRO A 197 -9.81 25.52 18.50
N TYR A 198 -10.09 25.03 19.71
CA TYR A 198 -9.76 23.68 20.16
C TYR A 198 -11.04 22.82 20.25
N ARG A 199 -11.08 21.69 19.56
CA ARG A 199 -12.21 20.74 19.59
C ARG A 199 -11.74 19.35 20.01
N ARG A 200 -12.37 18.79 21.05
CA ARG A 200 -12.19 17.40 21.47
C ARG A 200 -13.05 16.46 20.63
N HIS A 201 -12.51 15.31 20.26
CA HIS A 201 -13.20 14.21 19.60
C HIS A 201 -13.17 12.95 20.48
N ARG A 202 -13.82 11.88 20.03
CA ARG A 202 -13.75 10.57 20.70
C ARG A 202 -12.36 9.95 20.54
N LEU A 203 -12.07 8.93 21.35
CA LEU A 203 -10.81 8.16 21.32
C LEU A 203 -9.56 9.01 21.56
N LEU A 204 -9.64 9.97 22.50
CA LEU A 204 -8.54 10.86 22.89
C LEU A 204 -7.96 11.71 21.75
N ARG A 205 -8.74 11.98 20.70
CA ARG A 205 -8.34 12.82 19.57
C ARG A 205 -8.80 14.26 19.77
N TYR A 206 -8.06 15.23 19.24
CA TYR A 206 -8.45 16.65 19.22
C TYR A 206 -8.06 17.31 17.90
N THR A 207 -8.65 18.47 17.62
CA THR A 207 -8.30 19.33 16.49
C THR A 207 -8.06 20.75 17.00
N VAL A 208 -6.97 21.34 16.53
CA VAL A 208 -6.65 22.76 16.70
C VAL A 208 -6.55 23.37 15.31
N VAL A 209 -7.34 24.41 15.04
CA VAL A 209 -7.26 25.15 13.79
C VAL A 209 -6.64 26.49 14.10
N TRP A 210 -5.46 26.76 13.57
CA TRP A 210 -4.82 28.06 13.70
C TRP A 210 -4.71 28.72 12.34
N ARG A 211 -5.01 30.03 12.30
CA ARG A 211 -4.81 30.86 11.11
C ARG A 211 -3.60 31.72 11.39
N LYS A 212 -2.62 31.68 10.47
CA LYS A 212 -1.47 32.59 10.53
C LYS A 212 -1.99 34.03 10.52
N PRO A 213 -1.57 34.91 11.44
CA PRO A 213 -1.88 36.34 11.37
C PRO A 213 -1.38 36.94 10.05
N PRO A 214 -2.06 37.96 9.49
CA PRO A 214 -1.48 38.78 8.44
C PRO A 214 -0.21 39.47 8.98
N ASP A 215 0.84 39.53 8.15
CA ASP A 215 2.09 40.22 8.47
C ASP A 215 1.88 41.74 8.54
#